data_AF-A0A3B1JVS9-F1
#
_entry.id   AF-A0A3B1JVS9-F1
#
_cell.length_a   1.000
_cell.length_b   1.000
_cell.length_c   1.000
_cell.angle_alpha   90.00
_cell.angle_beta   90.00
_cell.angle_gamma   90.00
#
_symmetry.space_group_name_H-M   'P 1'
#
loop_
_entity.id
_entity.type
_entity.pdbx_description
1 polymer ?
#
loop_
_entity_poly.entity_id
_entity_poly.type
_entity_poly.pdbx_seq_one_letter_code
_entity_poly.pdbx_strand_id
1 'polypeptide(L)'
;MKSVLVCFLLAAVALIQASPLPSTPLIQTQENFNLNRFLGKWYDIASASNCPWRKKHKADSPIGSLELQKTTDSTSLSMKRIMSRSGVCKMITGNYVLTETPGRFYYHSLKWSADVDAYVVHTNYDEYALVVMLKQRQGGNKTTSVKLYGRKMELRPTLIEDFKTLVSEQGLSADTISIKINKGECVPGEQTAQPSQARARRAAVLPAAEEGSADDTPLFRGAESCTAEPDSGPCFGMIQRYYYNSSLMACQQFVFGGCMGNQNNFVTEKECLQTCRTEAACRLPMDAGPCNTPQELWAFDSSIGKCVSFKYGGCKGNGNKFYTQKECEEYCGVMKEGDEDLLKVN
;
A
#
# COMPACT_ATOMS: atom_id res chain seq x y z
N MET A 1 1.46 -32.08 82.30
CA MET A 1 0.18 -31.75 81.62
C MET A 1 0.49 -31.11 80.28
N LYS A 2 0.06 -31.75 79.18
CA LYS A 2 -0.15 -31.24 77.80
C LYS A 2 1.10 -30.63 77.11
N SER A 3 1.87 -31.37 76.32
CA SER A 3 1.62 -31.79 74.92
C SER A 3 0.91 -30.73 74.07
N VAL A 4 1.68 -29.99 73.25
CA VAL A 4 1.33 -29.68 71.86
C VAL A 4 2.62 -29.61 71.04
N LEU A 5 2.79 -30.62 70.18
CA LEU A 5 3.76 -30.68 69.10
C LEU A 5 3.29 -29.69 68.01
N VAL A 6 4.03 -28.61 67.77
CA VAL A 6 3.73 -27.70 66.65
C VAL A 6 4.72 -28.03 65.53
N CYS A 7 4.23 -28.80 64.56
CA CYS A 7 4.94 -29.15 63.34
C CYS A 7 5.26 -27.89 62.51
N PHE A 8 6.51 -27.79 62.07
CA PHE A 8 6.93 -26.87 61.02
C PHE A 8 6.21 -27.21 59.71
N LEU A 9 5.39 -26.30 59.20
CA LEU A 9 4.99 -26.26 57.80
C LEU A 9 5.41 -24.90 57.23
N LEU A 10 6.64 -24.88 56.72
CA LEU A 10 7.13 -23.87 55.79
C LEU A 10 6.29 -23.98 54.51
N ALA A 11 5.20 -23.20 54.43
CA ALA A 11 4.54 -22.95 53.16
C ALA A 11 5.40 -21.94 52.37
N ALA A 12 6.46 -22.45 51.75
CA ALA A 12 7.14 -21.76 50.67
C ALA A 12 6.12 -21.62 49.54
N VAL A 13 5.49 -20.44 49.44
CA VAL A 13 4.75 -20.07 48.23
C VAL A 13 5.78 -20.01 47.12
N ALA A 14 5.85 -21.09 46.35
CA ALA A 14 6.68 -21.19 45.17
C ALA A 14 6.39 -19.97 44.29
N LEU A 15 7.41 -19.11 44.17
CA LEU A 15 7.53 -18.20 43.05
C LEU A 15 7.25 -19.04 41.81
N ILE A 16 6.20 -18.67 41.06
CA ILE A 16 6.03 -19.18 39.70
C ILE A 16 7.25 -18.64 38.96
N GLN A 17 8.33 -19.42 38.97
CA GLN A 17 9.43 -19.24 38.06
C GLN A 17 8.81 -19.39 36.69
N ALA A 18 8.75 -18.28 35.96
CA ALA A 18 8.51 -18.31 34.53
C ALA A 18 9.50 -19.33 33.96
N SER A 19 8.97 -20.41 33.39
CA SER A 19 9.77 -21.41 32.70
C SER A 19 10.73 -20.70 31.74
N PRO A 20 12.02 -21.11 31.67
CA PRO A 20 12.94 -20.51 30.73
C PRO A 20 12.36 -20.65 29.32
N LEU A 21 12.39 -19.53 28.58
CA LEU A 21 11.94 -19.46 27.19
C LEU A 21 12.53 -20.64 26.39
N PRO A 22 11.76 -21.26 25.48
CA PRO A 22 12.21 -22.45 24.77
C PRO A 22 13.53 -22.18 24.03
N SER A 23 14.49 -23.09 24.22
CA SER A 23 15.88 -23.04 23.74
C SER A 23 16.06 -23.37 22.25
N THR A 24 14.97 -23.44 21.49
CA THR A 24 14.98 -23.63 20.03
C THR A 24 14.59 -22.32 19.35
N PRO A 25 15.36 -21.83 18.36
CA PRO A 25 14.93 -20.67 17.60
C PRO A 25 13.56 -20.96 16.98
N LEU A 26 12.64 -20.00 17.06
CA LEU A 26 11.29 -20.13 16.50
C LEU A 26 11.30 -20.54 15.01
N ILE A 27 12.38 -20.21 14.29
CA ILE A 27 12.61 -20.51 12.88
C ILE A 27 14.12 -20.75 12.70
N GLN A 28 14.51 -21.85 12.04
CA GLN A 28 15.90 -22.16 11.73
C GLN A 28 16.41 -21.28 10.57
N THR A 29 17.56 -20.62 10.76
CA THR A 29 18.24 -19.89 9.69
C THR A 29 19.15 -20.82 8.89
N GLN A 30 19.51 -20.41 7.68
CA GLN A 30 20.44 -21.16 6.83
C GLN A 30 21.78 -21.41 7.55
N GLU A 31 22.21 -22.67 7.52
CA GLU A 31 23.52 -23.07 8.02
C GLU A 31 24.66 -22.40 7.24
N ASN A 32 25.74 -22.05 7.95
CA ASN A 32 26.92 -21.42 7.36
C ASN A 32 26.61 -20.12 6.59
N PHE A 33 25.61 -19.36 7.05
CA PHE A 33 25.20 -18.13 6.40
C PHE A 33 26.36 -17.13 6.25
N ASN A 34 26.72 -16.79 5.01
CA ASN A 34 27.73 -15.80 4.70
C ASN A 34 27.11 -14.42 4.45
N LEU A 35 27.26 -13.52 5.43
CA LEU A 35 26.73 -12.16 5.34
C LEU A 35 27.28 -11.39 4.13
N ASN A 36 28.57 -11.48 3.84
CA ASN A 36 29.20 -10.69 2.76
C ASN A 36 28.61 -11.03 1.39
N ARG A 37 28.33 -12.33 1.15
CA ARG A 37 27.68 -12.78 -0.09
C ARG A 37 26.21 -12.38 -0.17
N PHE A 38 25.56 -12.18 0.97
CA PHE A 38 24.16 -11.78 1.04
C PHE A 38 23.92 -10.28 0.81
N LEU A 39 24.96 -9.43 0.95
CA LEU A 39 24.85 -7.99 0.72
C LEU A 39 24.49 -7.65 -0.73
N GLY A 40 24.23 -6.36 -0.96
CA GLY A 40 23.85 -5.81 -2.25
C GLY A 40 22.35 -5.82 -2.48
N LYS A 41 21.97 -5.81 -3.76
CA LYS A 41 20.60 -5.59 -4.21
C LYS A 41 19.82 -6.90 -4.40
N TRP A 42 18.56 -6.86 -4.00
CA TRP A 42 17.58 -7.93 -4.06
C TRP A 42 16.23 -7.38 -4.55
N TYR A 43 15.46 -8.19 -5.27
CA TYR A 43 14.12 -7.87 -5.74
C TYR A 43 13.08 -8.68 -4.98
N ASP A 44 12.04 -8.04 -4.45
CA ASP A 44 10.99 -8.64 -3.62
C ASP A 44 9.90 -9.23 -4.54
N ILE A 45 10.09 -10.49 -4.97
CA ILE A 45 9.36 -11.19 -6.04
C ILE A 45 7.98 -11.68 -5.59
N ALA A 46 7.91 -12.33 -4.44
CA ALA A 46 6.67 -12.86 -3.90
C ALA A 46 6.63 -12.71 -2.39
N SER A 47 5.43 -12.60 -1.84
CA SER A 47 5.30 -12.52 -0.39
C SER A 47 3.93 -12.95 0.12
N ALA A 48 3.90 -13.52 1.32
CA ALA A 48 2.70 -13.94 2.03
C ALA A 48 2.71 -13.37 3.44
N SER A 49 1.53 -13.16 4.04
CA SER A 49 1.45 -12.64 5.41
C SER A 49 0.07 -12.86 6.01
N ASN A 50 0.03 -13.21 7.29
CA ASN A 50 -1.21 -13.19 8.07
C ASN A 50 -1.56 -11.78 8.61
N CYS A 51 -0.75 -10.77 8.32
CA CYS A 51 -1.04 -9.39 8.72
C CYS A 51 -2.35 -8.93 8.06
N PRO A 52 -3.37 -8.49 8.84
CA PRO A 52 -4.66 -8.08 8.31
C PRO A 52 -4.55 -7.00 7.23
N TRP A 53 -3.60 -6.08 7.40
CA TRP A 53 -3.31 -5.03 6.43
C TRP A 53 -2.82 -5.61 5.09
N ARG A 54 -1.97 -6.64 5.12
CA ARG A 54 -1.46 -7.29 3.90
C ARG A 54 -2.55 -8.11 3.19
N LYS A 55 -3.45 -8.75 3.95
CA LYS A 55 -4.62 -9.44 3.38
C LYS A 55 -5.53 -8.46 2.62
N LYS A 56 -5.73 -7.23 3.14
CA LYS A 56 -6.58 -6.20 2.52
C LYS A 56 -5.93 -5.49 1.32
N HIS A 57 -4.59 -5.41 1.26
CA HIS A 57 -3.84 -4.67 0.24
C HIS A 57 -3.01 -5.57 -0.69
N LYS A 58 -3.57 -6.71 -1.06
CA LYS A 58 -2.90 -7.76 -1.85
C LYS A 58 -2.75 -7.44 -3.35
N ALA A 59 -3.42 -6.39 -3.84
CA ALA A 59 -3.51 -6.05 -5.27
C ALA A 59 -2.19 -5.52 -5.87
N ASP A 60 -1.96 -5.88 -7.14
CA ASP A 60 -0.94 -5.45 -8.10
C ASP A 60 0.20 -4.61 -7.54
N SER A 61 1.00 -5.23 -6.69
CA SER A 61 2.20 -4.62 -6.14
C SER A 61 3.35 -4.88 -7.11
N PRO A 62 3.99 -3.82 -7.65
CA PRO A 62 5.18 -3.99 -8.47
C PRO A 62 6.32 -4.61 -7.65
N ILE A 63 7.23 -5.29 -8.34
CA ILE A 63 8.50 -5.71 -7.76
C ILE A 63 9.24 -4.47 -7.25
N GLY A 64 9.65 -4.51 -5.99
CA GLY A 64 10.48 -3.47 -5.37
C GLY A 64 11.88 -4.00 -5.12
N SER A 65 12.84 -3.10 -4.94
CA SER A 65 14.21 -3.46 -4.59
C SER A 65 14.49 -3.26 -3.10
N LEU A 66 15.40 -4.08 -2.59
CA LEU A 66 15.99 -4.01 -1.27
C LEU A 66 17.51 -4.05 -1.46
N GLU A 67 18.21 -3.04 -0.97
CA GLU A 67 19.65 -2.97 -1.00
C GLU A 67 20.18 -2.98 0.44
N LEU A 68 21.14 -3.87 0.69
CA LEU A 68 21.78 -4.06 1.99
C LEU A 68 23.26 -3.75 1.90
N GLN A 69 23.76 -2.89 2.78
CA GLN A 69 25.17 -2.51 2.84
C GLN A 69 25.65 -2.56 4.28
N LYS A 70 26.94 -2.86 4.49
CA LYS A 70 27.55 -2.76 5.82
C LYS A 70 27.66 -1.30 6.25
N THR A 71 27.40 -1.03 7.52
CA THR A 71 27.72 0.26 8.12
C THR A 71 29.16 0.26 8.64
N THR A 72 29.67 1.44 8.93
CA THR A 72 30.99 1.65 9.58
C THR A 72 31.09 0.96 10.93
N ASP A 73 29.96 0.85 11.63
CA ASP A 73 29.92 0.46 13.03
C ASP A 73 29.94 -1.07 13.22
N SER A 74 30.02 -1.83 12.12
CA SER A 74 30.11 -3.31 12.03
C SER A 74 28.99 -4.13 12.69
N THR A 75 28.16 -3.51 13.51
CA THR A 75 27.06 -4.09 14.29
C THR A 75 25.70 -3.92 13.61
N SER A 76 25.63 -3.14 12.54
CA SER A 76 24.41 -2.85 11.80
C SER A 76 24.60 -2.95 10.29
N LEU A 77 23.49 -3.07 9.58
CA LEU A 77 23.41 -3.01 8.12
C LEU A 77 22.48 -1.87 7.72
N SER A 78 22.96 -1.05 6.80
CA SER A 78 22.12 -0.07 6.13
C SER A 78 21.18 -0.79 5.17
N MET A 79 19.90 -0.46 5.28
CA MET A 79 18.84 -0.97 4.43
C MET A 79 18.22 0.19 3.64
N LYS A 80 18.15 0.00 2.33
CA LYS A 80 17.45 0.90 1.42
C LYS A 80 16.45 0.09 0.61
N ARG A 81 15.16 0.38 0.78
CA ARG A 81 14.07 -0.26 0.05
C ARG A 81 13.42 0.73 -0.89
N ILE A 82 13.26 0.36 -2.15
CA ILE A 82 12.57 1.16 -3.16
C ILE A 82 11.35 0.38 -3.63
N MET A 83 10.20 1.02 -3.63
CA MET A 83 8.94 0.43 -4.07
C MET A 83 8.16 1.41 -4.92
N SER A 84 7.61 0.94 -6.02
CA SER A 84 6.58 1.68 -6.75
C SER A 84 5.21 1.40 -6.13
N ARG A 85 4.48 2.46 -5.78
CA ARG A 85 3.08 2.35 -5.34
C ARG A 85 2.26 3.41 -6.07
N SER A 86 1.29 2.95 -6.86
CA SER A 86 0.44 3.82 -7.69
C SER A 86 1.24 4.71 -8.64
N GLY A 87 2.26 4.16 -9.30
CA GLY A 87 3.12 4.89 -10.25
C GLY A 87 4.20 5.76 -9.60
N VAL A 88 4.19 5.92 -8.27
CA VAL A 88 5.18 6.74 -7.55
C VAL A 88 6.24 5.86 -6.88
N CYS A 89 7.50 6.14 -7.18
CA CYS A 89 8.65 5.52 -6.54
C CYS A 89 8.88 6.09 -5.14
N LYS A 90 8.77 5.23 -4.12
CA LYS A 90 9.05 5.57 -2.73
C LYS A 90 10.29 4.85 -2.25
N MET A 91 11.22 5.62 -1.69
CA MET A 91 12.41 5.11 -1.02
C MET A 91 12.20 5.13 0.49
N ILE A 92 12.54 4.02 1.15
CA ILE A 92 12.53 3.87 2.60
C ILE A 92 13.92 3.42 3.01
N THR A 93 14.53 4.16 3.92
CA THR A 93 15.80 3.78 4.53
C THR A 93 15.57 3.33 5.97
N GLY A 94 16.48 2.50 6.47
CA GLY A 94 16.50 2.06 7.86
C GLY A 94 17.75 1.25 8.13
N ASN A 95 17.93 0.82 9.37
CA ASN A 95 19.07 0.00 9.76
C ASN A 95 18.57 -1.32 10.35
N TYR A 96 19.16 -2.41 9.89
CA TYR A 96 19.07 -3.69 10.59
C TYR A 96 20.20 -3.80 11.59
N VAL A 97 19.90 -4.34 12.76
CA VAL A 97 20.87 -4.72 13.78
C VAL A 97 21.23 -6.18 13.54
N LEU A 98 22.54 -6.47 13.52
CA LEU A 98 23.04 -7.83 13.47
C LEU A 98 22.80 -8.51 14.83
N THR A 99 22.37 -9.77 14.79
CA THR A 99 22.21 -10.58 16.00
C THR A 99 23.34 -11.60 16.12
N GLU A 100 23.46 -12.25 17.27
CA GLU A 100 24.42 -13.34 17.49
C GLU A 100 24.18 -14.54 16.57
N THR A 101 22.96 -14.71 16.06
CA THR A 101 22.60 -15.79 15.14
C THR A 101 22.81 -15.36 13.68
N PRO A 102 23.74 -15.99 12.92
CA PRO A 102 23.92 -15.70 11.51
C PRO A 102 22.64 -15.89 10.70
N GLY A 103 22.33 -14.94 9.81
CA GLY A 103 21.11 -14.95 9.01
C GLY A 103 19.87 -14.43 9.74
N ARG A 104 19.98 -14.03 11.01
CA ARG A 104 18.92 -13.34 11.75
C ARG A 104 19.25 -11.85 11.93
N PHE A 105 18.30 -11.01 11.54
CA PHE A 105 18.40 -9.56 11.61
C PHE A 105 17.22 -8.98 12.40
N TYR A 106 17.48 -7.91 13.14
CA TYR A 106 16.47 -7.22 13.94
C TYR A 106 16.32 -5.77 13.51
N TYR A 107 15.10 -5.23 13.49
CA TYR A 107 14.91 -3.79 13.40
C TYR A 107 13.62 -3.34 14.10
N HIS A 108 13.66 -2.12 14.63
CA HIS A 108 12.49 -1.46 15.18
C HIS A 108 11.85 -0.53 14.14
N SER A 109 10.56 -0.72 13.89
CA SER A 109 9.80 0.15 12.99
C SER A 109 9.13 1.28 13.76
N LEU A 110 9.76 2.47 13.77
CA LEU A 110 9.24 3.66 14.44
C LEU A 110 7.82 4.04 13.98
N LYS A 111 7.54 3.90 12.67
CA LYS A 111 6.22 4.21 12.09
C LYS A 111 5.09 3.35 12.65
N TRP A 112 5.38 2.13 13.06
CA TRP A 112 4.37 1.16 13.50
C TRP A 112 4.51 0.74 14.96
N SER A 113 5.49 1.31 15.67
CA SER A 113 5.91 0.93 17.02
C SER A 113 5.94 -0.59 17.17
N ALA A 114 6.69 -1.22 16.26
CA ALA A 114 6.71 -2.66 16.11
C ALA A 114 8.13 -3.17 15.88
N ASP A 115 8.46 -4.24 16.58
CA ASP A 115 9.71 -4.96 16.49
C ASP A 115 9.58 -6.02 15.40
N VAL A 116 10.62 -6.16 14.58
CA VAL A 116 10.64 -7.09 13.47
C VAL A 116 11.94 -7.89 13.49
N ASP A 117 11.80 -9.20 13.61
CA ASP A 117 12.86 -10.16 13.37
C ASP A 117 12.74 -10.70 11.95
N ALA A 118 13.86 -10.78 11.23
CA ALA A 118 13.96 -11.37 9.91
C ALA A 118 14.95 -12.54 9.92
N TYR A 119 14.54 -13.67 9.39
CA TYR A 119 15.29 -14.93 9.35
C TYR A 119 15.50 -15.33 7.90
N VAL A 120 16.75 -15.37 7.45
CA VAL A 120 17.11 -15.95 6.15
C VAL A 120 17.10 -17.47 6.31
N VAL A 121 16.07 -18.11 5.77
CA VAL A 121 15.88 -19.56 5.91
C VAL A 121 16.67 -20.30 4.84
N HIS A 122 16.68 -19.79 3.61
CA HIS A 122 17.42 -20.41 2.51
C HIS A 122 17.81 -19.40 1.44
N THR A 123 19.05 -19.45 0.98
CA THR A 123 19.60 -18.64 -0.11
C THR A 123 20.83 -19.32 -0.71
N ASN A 124 20.98 -19.23 -2.02
CA ASN A 124 22.24 -19.56 -2.70
C ASN A 124 23.09 -18.30 -2.97
N TYR A 125 22.71 -17.16 -2.39
CA TYR A 125 23.33 -15.83 -2.52
C TYR A 125 23.25 -15.18 -3.91
N ASP A 126 23.31 -15.97 -4.97
CA ASP A 126 23.52 -15.50 -6.34
C ASP A 126 22.22 -15.46 -7.16
N GLU A 127 21.16 -16.15 -6.72
CA GLU A 127 19.88 -16.23 -7.44
C GLU A 127 18.69 -15.80 -6.58
N TYR A 128 18.52 -16.38 -5.38
CA TYR A 128 17.32 -16.17 -4.57
C TYR A 128 17.59 -16.19 -3.06
N ALA A 129 16.63 -15.67 -2.29
CA ALA A 129 16.58 -15.80 -0.84
C ALA A 129 15.14 -15.91 -0.32
N LEU A 130 14.89 -16.89 0.53
CA LEU A 130 13.66 -17.08 1.29
C LEU A 130 13.86 -16.51 2.70
N VAL A 131 13.01 -15.55 3.05
CA VAL A 131 13.11 -14.83 4.32
C VAL A 131 11.77 -14.87 5.04
N VAL A 132 11.78 -15.31 6.29
CA VAL A 132 10.62 -15.23 7.18
C VAL A 132 10.80 -14.05 8.12
N MET A 133 9.74 -13.27 8.31
CA MET A 133 9.74 -12.10 9.17
C MET A 133 8.64 -12.25 10.23
N LEU A 134 9.03 -12.13 11.49
CA LEU A 134 8.13 -12.08 12.64
C LEU A 134 8.02 -10.63 13.10
N LYS A 135 6.80 -10.10 13.07
CA LYS A 135 6.50 -8.74 13.51
C LYS A 135 5.65 -8.77 14.76
N GLN A 136 6.12 -8.08 15.79
CA GLN A 136 5.43 -7.91 17.07
C GLN A 136 5.16 -6.43 17.31
N ARG A 137 3.89 -6.06 17.50
CA ARG A 137 3.51 -4.71 17.91
C ARG A 137 3.37 -4.67 19.42
N GLN A 138 3.83 -3.61 20.08
CA GLN A 138 3.62 -3.46 21.52
C GLN A 138 2.11 -3.47 21.84
N GLY A 139 1.69 -4.42 22.68
CA GLY A 139 0.28 -4.63 23.05
C GLY A 139 -0.63 -5.16 21.93
N GLY A 140 -0.08 -5.64 20.81
CA GLY A 140 -0.85 -6.11 19.65
C GLY A 140 -0.47 -7.51 19.17
N ASN A 141 -1.17 -7.96 18.12
CA ASN A 141 -1.02 -9.32 17.58
C ASN A 141 0.34 -9.52 16.91
N LYS A 142 0.94 -10.71 17.13
CA LYS A 142 2.11 -11.20 16.40
C LYS A 142 1.70 -11.57 14.97
N THR A 143 2.49 -11.17 13.98
CA THR A 143 2.23 -11.47 12.57
C THR A 143 3.47 -12.07 11.93
N THR A 144 3.26 -13.04 11.04
CA THR A 144 4.29 -13.74 10.30
C THR A 144 4.16 -13.37 8.83
N SER A 145 5.29 -13.11 8.19
CA SER A 145 5.35 -12.84 6.75
C SER A 145 6.48 -13.64 6.12
N VAL A 146 6.24 -14.22 4.96
CA VAL A 146 7.26 -14.93 4.17
C VAL A 146 7.52 -14.13 2.91
N LYS A 147 8.77 -14.02 2.49
CA LYS A 147 9.20 -13.27 1.32
C LYS A 147 10.18 -14.09 0.50
N LEU A 148 9.97 -14.07 -0.81
CA LEU A 148 10.92 -14.55 -1.81
C LEU A 148 11.60 -13.35 -2.45
N TYR A 149 12.92 -13.32 -2.34
CA TYR A 149 13.78 -12.37 -3.00
C TYR A 149 14.54 -13.03 -4.16
N GLY A 150 14.80 -12.26 -5.21
CA GLY A 150 15.63 -12.66 -6.35
C GLY A 150 16.75 -11.66 -6.62
N ARG A 151 17.88 -12.12 -7.16
CA ARG A 151 18.90 -11.22 -7.75
C ARG A 151 18.45 -10.63 -9.08
N LYS A 152 17.47 -11.26 -9.73
CA LYS A 152 16.74 -10.78 -10.91
C LYS A 152 15.25 -10.69 -10.60
N MET A 153 14.50 -9.92 -11.40
CA MET A 153 13.05 -9.76 -11.26
C MET A 153 12.25 -10.99 -11.76
N GLU A 154 12.92 -11.91 -12.44
CA GLU A 154 12.37 -13.16 -12.92
C GLU A 154 13.15 -14.31 -12.31
N LEU A 155 12.42 -15.29 -11.78
CA LEU A 155 12.95 -16.48 -11.14
C LEU A 155 12.33 -17.73 -11.77
N ARG A 156 13.02 -18.86 -11.62
CA ARG A 156 12.52 -20.16 -12.10
C ARG A 156 11.23 -20.55 -11.35
N PRO A 157 10.26 -21.20 -12.02
CA PRO A 157 9.01 -21.61 -11.39
C PRO A 157 9.19 -22.49 -10.15
N THR A 158 10.22 -23.33 -10.12
CA THR A 158 10.55 -24.19 -8.96
C THR A 158 10.76 -23.39 -7.68
N LEU A 159 11.35 -22.20 -7.75
CA LEU A 159 11.56 -21.33 -6.60
C LEU A 159 10.26 -20.71 -6.08
N ILE A 160 9.25 -20.56 -6.95
CA ILE A 160 7.91 -20.12 -6.55
C ILE A 160 7.19 -21.24 -5.79
N GLU A 161 7.40 -22.51 -6.19
CA GLU A 161 6.88 -23.67 -5.46
C GLU A 161 7.58 -23.84 -4.11
N ASP A 162 8.90 -23.73 -4.04
CA ASP A 162 9.64 -23.73 -2.77
C ASP A 162 9.14 -22.64 -1.81
N PHE A 163 8.87 -21.45 -2.35
CA PHE A 163 8.25 -20.37 -1.58
C PHE A 163 6.86 -20.74 -1.06
N LYS A 164 5.99 -21.35 -1.89
CA LYS A 164 4.65 -21.79 -1.47
C LYS A 164 4.72 -22.86 -0.38
N THR A 165 5.66 -23.80 -0.49
CA THR A 165 5.93 -24.83 0.53
C THR A 165 6.28 -24.16 1.86
N LEU A 166 7.24 -23.23 1.86
CA LEU A 166 7.62 -22.49 3.07
C LEU A 166 6.44 -21.67 3.64
N VAL A 167 5.61 -21.06 2.80
CA VAL A 167 4.39 -20.35 3.26
C VAL A 167 3.45 -21.31 4.01
N SER A 168 3.24 -22.52 3.48
CA SER A 168 2.43 -23.55 4.13
C SER A 168 3.02 -24.03 5.46
N GLU A 169 4.33 -24.25 5.52
CA GLU A 169 5.06 -24.63 6.74
C GLU A 169 4.93 -23.57 7.85
N GLN A 170 4.87 -22.28 7.48
CA GLN A 170 4.63 -21.18 8.41
C GLN A 170 3.14 -21.01 8.79
N GLY A 171 2.27 -21.96 8.42
CA GLY A 171 0.84 -21.94 8.74
C GLY A 171 0.06 -20.84 8.01
N LEU A 172 0.58 -20.32 6.90
CA LEU A 172 -0.09 -19.31 6.09
C LEU A 172 -0.83 -19.99 4.94
N SER A 173 -2.05 -19.53 4.66
CA SER A 173 -2.85 -20.04 3.56
C SER A 173 -2.41 -19.46 2.20
N ALA A 174 -2.60 -20.23 1.14
CA ALA A 174 -2.24 -19.86 -0.24
C ALA A 174 -2.95 -18.57 -0.72
N ASP A 175 -4.16 -18.31 -0.21
CA ASP A 175 -4.91 -17.07 -0.43
C ASP A 175 -4.20 -15.81 0.11
N THR A 176 -3.15 -15.97 0.92
CA THR A 176 -2.32 -14.85 1.41
C THR A 176 -1.10 -14.57 0.53
N ILE A 177 -0.82 -15.42 -0.47
CA ILE A 177 0.33 -15.31 -1.38
C ILE A 177 0.10 -14.25 -2.45
N SER A 178 0.97 -13.24 -2.48
CA SER A 178 1.01 -12.21 -3.52
C SER A 178 2.30 -12.37 -4.32
N ILE A 179 2.17 -12.82 -5.57
CA ILE A 179 3.24 -12.77 -6.57
C ILE A 179 3.21 -11.37 -7.19
N LYS A 180 4.37 -10.72 -7.29
CA LYS A 180 4.46 -9.34 -7.73
C LYS A 180 4.71 -9.21 -9.22
N ILE A 181 4.26 -8.09 -9.77
CA ILE A 181 4.36 -7.80 -11.20
C ILE A 181 5.68 -7.12 -11.49
N ASN A 182 6.41 -7.64 -12.48
CA ASN A 182 7.59 -6.97 -13.02
C ASN A 182 7.14 -5.73 -13.81
N LYS A 183 7.39 -4.54 -13.24
CA LYS A 183 7.19 -3.24 -13.93
C LYS A 183 8.51 -2.51 -14.16
N GLY A 184 9.62 -3.26 -14.14
CA GLY A 184 10.97 -2.70 -14.21
C GLY A 184 11.41 -2.01 -12.92
N GLU A 185 12.62 -1.45 -12.98
CA GLU A 185 13.15 -0.67 -11.90
C GLU A 185 12.56 0.73 -11.85
N CYS A 186 12.47 1.22 -10.64
CA CYS A 186 11.81 2.46 -10.31
C CYS A 186 12.85 3.29 -9.56
N VAL A 187 13.27 4.42 -10.16
CA VAL A 187 14.31 5.28 -9.60
C VAL A 187 13.63 6.45 -8.88
N PRO A 188 13.88 6.65 -7.57
CA PRO A 188 13.37 7.81 -6.86
C PRO A 188 13.93 9.09 -7.48
N GLY A 189 13.07 9.87 -8.14
CA GLY A 189 13.44 11.15 -8.77
C GLY A 189 13.39 11.19 -10.30
N GLU A 190 13.17 10.05 -10.98
CA GLU A 190 13.11 9.99 -12.45
C GLU A 190 11.73 9.51 -12.92
N GLN A 191 11.07 10.27 -13.79
CA GLN A 191 9.77 9.91 -14.36
C GLN A 191 9.98 8.86 -15.46
N THR A 192 9.59 7.61 -15.22
CA THR A 192 9.52 6.61 -16.28
C THR A 192 8.39 6.96 -17.24
N ALA A 193 8.74 7.45 -18.43
CA ALA A 193 7.85 7.56 -19.57
C ALA A 193 7.35 6.16 -19.98
N GLN A 194 6.03 5.98 -20.11
CA GLN A 194 5.48 4.79 -20.75
C GLN A 194 5.61 4.92 -22.27
N PRO A 195 6.02 3.86 -23.00
CA PRO A 195 5.97 3.85 -24.46
C PRO A 195 4.51 3.79 -24.93
N SER A 196 4.18 4.64 -25.89
CA SER A 196 2.91 4.64 -26.61
C SER A 196 2.75 3.35 -27.43
N GLN A 197 1.84 2.47 -27.01
CA GLN A 197 1.35 1.42 -27.90
C GLN A 197 0.30 2.01 -28.84
N ALA A 198 0.71 2.26 -30.08
CA ALA A 198 -0.21 2.52 -31.18
C ALA A 198 -1.07 1.27 -31.43
N ARG A 199 -2.36 1.33 -31.08
CA ARG A 199 -3.34 0.29 -31.47
C ARG A 199 -3.90 0.63 -32.85
N ALA A 200 -3.59 -0.23 -33.82
CA ALA A 200 -4.18 -0.21 -35.14
C ALA A 200 -5.67 -0.57 -35.07
N ARG A 201 -6.49 0.15 -35.85
CA ARG A 201 -7.94 0.01 -35.95
C ARG A 201 -8.33 -1.31 -36.62
N ARG A 202 -9.38 -1.98 -36.12
CA ARG A 202 -10.30 -2.76 -36.96
C ARG A 202 -11.74 -2.47 -36.55
N ALA A 203 -12.56 -2.19 -37.57
CA ALA A 203 -13.96 -1.85 -37.50
C ALA A 203 -14.85 -3.10 -37.36
N ALA A 204 -16.03 -2.89 -36.79
CA ALA A 204 -17.04 -3.85 -36.36
C ALA A 204 -17.84 -4.50 -37.49
N VAL A 205 -18.31 -5.74 -37.26
CA VAL A 205 -19.62 -6.28 -37.71
C VAL A 205 -20.08 -7.38 -36.72
N LEU A 206 -21.28 -7.24 -36.15
CA LEU A 206 -22.08 -8.25 -35.40
C LEU A 206 -23.00 -9.00 -36.40
N PRO A 207 -23.58 -10.21 -36.15
CA PRO A 207 -24.32 -10.65 -34.94
C PRO A 207 -24.12 -12.19 -34.63
N ALA A 208 -24.83 -12.94 -33.77
CA ALA A 208 -25.96 -12.80 -32.85
C ALA A 208 -25.78 -13.79 -31.66
N ALA A 209 -26.60 -13.65 -30.63
CA ALA A 209 -26.56 -14.30 -29.31
C ALA A 209 -26.58 -15.84 -29.31
N GLU A 210 -25.85 -16.45 -28.37
CA GLU A 210 -26.20 -17.67 -27.63
C GLU A 210 -25.30 -17.73 -26.37
N GLU A 211 -25.83 -18.31 -25.30
CA GLU A 211 -25.35 -18.20 -23.93
C GLU A 211 -23.93 -18.73 -23.68
N GLY A 212 -23.13 -17.98 -22.92
CA GLY A 212 -21.77 -18.39 -22.59
C GLY A 212 -21.07 -17.48 -21.58
N SER A 213 -20.66 -18.11 -20.48
CA SER A 213 -19.86 -17.61 -19.36
C SER A 213 -18.55 -16.90 -19.78
N ALA A 214 -18.16 -15.90 -18.97
CA ALA A 214 -16.93 -15.10 -18.98
C ALA A 214 -16.79 -14.10 -20.15
N ASP A 215 -16.73 -12.79 -19.86
CA ASP A 215 -15.51 -11.98 -19.99
C ASP A 215 -15.70 -10.50 -19.57
N ASP A 216 -14.58 -9.94 -19.13
CA ASP A 216 -14.13 -8.56 -19.03
C ASP A 216 -15.09 -7.39 -19.34
N THR A 217 -15.34 -6.59 -18.29
CA THR A 217 -15.48 -5.13 -18.38
C THR A 217 -14.93 -4.50 -17.09
N PRO A 218 -14.17 -3.39 -17.13
CA PRO A 218 -13.56 -2.80 -15.95
C PRO A 218 -14.62 -2.12 -15.08
N LEU A 219 -15.21 -2.87 -14.17
CA LEU A 219 -16.04 -2.29 -13.12
C LEU A 219 -15.16 -1.55 -12.12
N PHE A 220 -15.12 -0.23 -12.31
CA PHE A 220 -14.79 0.77 -11.30
C PHE A 220 -15.32 0.32 -9.92
N ARG A 221 -14.40 -0.10 -9.04
CA ARG A 221 -14.66 -0.27 -7.61
C ARG A 221 -14.97 1.07 -6.89
N GLY A 222 -15.01 2.19 -7.63
CA GLY A 222 -15.22 3.55 -7.12
C GLY A 222 -16.68 3.98 -6.99
N ALA A 223 -17.66 3.26 -7.56
CA ALA A 223 -19.05 3.72 -7.57
C ALA A 223 -19.63 3.87 -6.15
N GLU A 224 -19.53 2.84 -5.30
CA GLU A 224 -20.11 2.88 -3.96
C GLU A 224 -19.43 3.89 -3.01
N SER A 225 -18.13 4.16 -3.22
CA SER A 225 -17.37 5.12 -2.39
C SER A 225 -17.80 6.56 -2.63
N CYS A 226 -18.50 6.83 -3.72
CA CYS A 226 -18.86 8.18 -4.16
C CYS A 226 -20.38 8.40 -4.19
N THR A 227 -21.18 7.34 -4.08
CA THR A 227 -22.65 7.44 -4.13
C THR A 227 -23.32 7.22 -2.78
N ALA A 228 -22.65 6.56 -1.82
CA ALA A 228 -23.21 6.31 -0.49
C ALA A 228 -23.33 7.60 0.32
N GLU A 229 -24.33 7.71 1.20
CA GLU A 229 -24.38 8.80 2.19
C GLU A 229 -23.24 8.67 3.21
N PRO A 230 -22.76 9.74 3.86
CA PRO A 230 -21.70 9.62 4.87
C PRO A 230 -22.17 8.81 6.08
N ASP A 231 -21.41 7.78 6.45
CA ASP A 231 -21.69 6.97 7.64
C ASP A 231 -20.65 7.25 8.75
N SER A 232 -21.14 7.83 9.85
CA SER A 232 -20.35 8.12 11.05
C SER A 232 -19.95 6.85 11.81
N GLY A 233 -20.65 5.72 11.63
CA GLY A 233 -20.46 4.49 12.38
C GLY A 233 -20.90 4.61 13.86
N PRO A 234 -20.84 3.50 14.62
CA PRO A 234 -21.38 3.42 15.98
C PRO A 234 -20.43 3.94 17.05
N CYS A 235 -19.19 4.30 16.70
CA CYS A 235 -18.23 4.83 17.65
C CYS A 235 -18.43 6.34 17.88
N PHE A 236 -17.98 6.84 19.04
CA PHE A 236 -18.22 8.21 19.50
C PHE A 236 -17.05 9.18 19.25
N GLY A 237 -16.13 8.84 18.34
CA GLY A 237 -15.03 9.72 17.96
C GLY A 237 -15.53 10.96 17.20
N MET A 238 -14.91 12.11 17.43
CA MET A 238 -15.19 13.34 16.68
C MET A 238 -14.12 13.59 15.62
N ILE A 239 -13.99 12.68 14.65
CA ILE A 239 -12.93 12.76 13.63
C ILE A 239 -13.48 13.45 12.38
N GLN A 240 -12.97 14.64 12.06
CA GLN A 240 -13.38 15.35 10.86
C GLN A 240 -12.87 14.63 9.61
N ARG A 241 -13.79 14.29 8.70
CA ARG A 241 -13.55 13.59 7.44
C ARG A 241 -14.32 14.27 6.32
N TYR A 242 -14.04 13.87 5.08
CA TYR A 242 -14.73 14.36 3.90
C TYR A 242 -15.55 13.24 3.26
N TYR A 243 -16.69 13.58 2.70
CA TYR A 243 -17.49 12.70 1.87
C TYR A 243 -17.86 13.43 0.58
N TYR A 244 -18.06 12.70 -0.50
CA TYR A 244 -18.51 13.21 -1.77
C TYR A 244 -20.03 13.28 -1.79
N ASN A 245 -20.57 14.47 -2.03
CA ASN A 245 -21.98 14.68 -2.28
C ASN A 245 -22.18 14.74 -3.80
N SER A 246 -22.74 13.67 -4.38
CA SER A 246 -22.95 13.55 -5.83
C SER A 246 -23.95 14.58 -6.38
N SER A 247 -24.97 14.95 -5.61
CA SER A 247 -25.96 15.97 -5.99
C SER A 247 -25.34 17.36 -6.11
N LEU A 248 -24.38 17.69 -5.24
CA LEU A 248 -23.66 18.96 -5.27
C LEU A 248 -22.35 18.89 -6.08
N MET A 249 -21.99 17.69 -6.53
CA MET A 249 -20.70 17.38 -7.15
C MET A 249 -19.52 17.97 -6.36
N ALA A 250 -19.58 17.90 -5.02
CA ALA A 250 -18.66 18.57 -4.12
C ALA A 250 -18.30 17.69 -2.93
N CYS A 251 -17.10 17.88 -2.38
CA CYS A 251 -16.68 17.21 -1.15
C CYS A 251 -17.03 18.05 0.07
N GLN A 252 -17.76 17.47 1.01
CA GLN A 252 -18.20 18.13 2.23
C GLN A 252 -17.62 17.44 3.45
N GLN A 253 -17.48 18.20 4.54
CA GLN A 253 -16.99 17.65 5.80
C GLN A 253 -18.12 16.98 6.57
N PHE A 254 -17.79 15.90 7.27
CA PHE A 254 -18.66 15.25 8.25
C PHE A 254 -17.85 14.73 9.44
N VAL A 255 -18.53 14.34 10.51
CA VAL A 255 -17.90 13.77 11.71
C VAL A 255 -17.96 12.25 11.63
N PHE A 256 -16.80 11.62 11.64
CA PHE A 256 -16.66 10.17 11.67
C PHE A 256 -16.34 9.68 13.08
N GLY A 257 -17.12 8.69 13.54
CA GLY A 257 -17.06 8.07 14.85
C GLY A 257 -15.76 7.32 15.16
N GLY A 258 -14.93 7.06 14.15
CA GLY A 258 -13.63 6.40 14.31
C GLY A 258 -13.65 4.89 14.21
N CYS A 259 -14.82 4.28 14.00
CA CYS A 259 -14.94 2.86 13.66
C CYS A 259 -16.14 2.59 12.75
N MET A 260 -16.09 1.47 12.03
CA MET A 260 -17.05 1.09 11.00
C MET A 260 -17.24 2.24 10.00
N GLY A 261 -18.44 2.48 9.47
CA GLY A 261 -18.65 3.44 8.38
C GLY A 261 -18.54 2.79 7.00
N ASN A 262 -18.90 3.57 5.98
CA ASN A 262 -18.77 3.18 4.59
C ASN A 262 -17.57 3.85 3.91
N GLN A 263 -17.45 3.67 2.60
CA GLN A 263 -16.30 4.10 1.82
C GLN A 263 -16.39 5.55 1.35
N ASN A 264 -17.52 6.24 1.55
CA ASN A 264 -17.62 7.68 1.31
C ASN A 264 -17.06 8.47 2.50
N ASN A 265 -15.79 8.20 2.81
CA ASN A 265 -15.09 8.68 4.00
C ASN A 265 -13.60 8.86 3.68
N PHE A 266 -13.23 10.09 3.38
CA PHE A 266 -11.91 10.52 2.94
C PHE A 266 -11.24 11.38 4.01
N VAL A 267 -9.91 11.35 4.07
CA VAL A 267 -9.16 12.12 5.06
C VAL A 267 -9.04 13.58 4.63
N THR A 268 -8.96 13.84 3.33
CA THR A 268 -8.78 15.19 2.77
C THR A 268 -9.76 15.46 1.64
N GLU A 269 -10.10 16.75 1.44
CA GLU A 269 -10.92 17.19 0.30
C GLU A 269 -10.29 16.77 -1.03
N LYS A 270 -8.95 16.84 -1.11
CA LYS A 270 -8.18 16.41 -2.28
C LYS A 270 -8.42 14.95 -2.65
N GLU A 271 -8.29 14.06 -1.66
CA GLU A 271 -8.49 12.62 -1.85
C GLU A 271 -9.93 12.33 -2.30
N CYS A 272 -10.91 13.02 -1.70
CA CYS A 272 -12.32 12.90 -2.07
C CYS A 272 -12.56 13.33 -3.53
N LEU A 273 -12.08 14.51 -3.93
CA LEU A 273 -12.25 15.01 -5.31
C LEU A 273 -11.51 14.13 -6.33
N GLN A 274 -10.28 13.71 -6.04
CA GLN A 274 -9.52 12.84 -6.96
C GLN A 274 -10.12 11.44 -7.12
N THR A 275 -10.89 10.98 -6.12
CA THR A 275 -11.55 9.66 -6.16
C THR A 275 -12.91 9.71 -6.83
N CYS A 276 -13.68 10.78 -6.58
CA CYS A 276 -15.12 10.81 -6.89
C CYS A 276 -15.56 11.83 -7.94
N ARG A 277 -14.72 12.81 -8.29
CA ARG A 277 -15.07 13.82 -9.29
C ARG A 277 -15.25 13.17 -10.65
N THR A 278 -16.23 13.66 -11.40
CA THR A 278 -16.52 13.26 -12.77
C THR A 278 -16.39 14.45 -13.72
N GLU A 279 -16.42 14.21 -15.03
CA GLU A 279 -16.38 15.26 -16.06
C GLU A 279 -17.53 16.28 -15.93
N ALA A 280 -18.63 15.91 -15.26
CA ALA A 280 -19.74 16.83 -14.99
C ALA A 280 -19.30 18.05 -14.16
N ALA A 281 -18.24 17.91 -13.36
CA ALA A 281 -17.66 19.01 -12.60
C ALA A 281 -17.13 20.15 -13.49
N CYS A 282 -16.72 19.87 -14.72
CA CYS A 282 -16.23 20.88 -15.67
C CYS A 282 -17.31 21.87 -16.10
N ARG A 283 -18.60 21.58 -15.83
CA ARG A 283 -19.73 22.47 -16.13
C ARG A 283 -20.13 23.37 -14.97
N LEU A 284 -19.46 23.24 -13.82
CA LEU A 284 -19.75 24.03 -12.63
C LEU A 284 -19.00 25.36 -12.64
N PRO A 285 -19.50 26.40 -11.95
CA PRO A 285 -18.79 27.68 -11.85
C PRO A 285 -17.48 27.54 -11.07
N MET A 286 -16.51 28.40 -11.35
CA MET A 286 -15.30 28.53 -10.54
C MET A 286 -15.66 29.12 -9.18
N ASP A 287 -15.76 28.26 -8.15
CA ASP A 287 -16.22 28.66 -6.82
C ASP A 287 -15.05 28.70 -5.83
N ALA A 288 -14.68 29.91 -5.43
CA ALA A 288 -13.63 30.14 -4.43
C ALA A 288 -14.05 29.72 -3.01
N GLY A 289 -15.35 29.53 -2.76
CA GLY A 289 -15.87 29.30 -1.43
C GLY A 289 -15.77 30.55 -0.54
N PRO A 290 -16.31 30.49 0.69
CA PRO A 290 -16.43 31.65 1.57
C PRO A 290 -15.20 31.91 2.45
N CYS A 291 -14.20 31.03 2.44
CA CYS A 291 -13.02 31.18 3.26
C CYS A 291 -11.97 32.12 2.61
N ASN A 292 -11.06 32.64 3.44
CA ASN A 292 -10.06 33.63 3.04
C ASN A 292 -8.62 33.11 3.20
N THR A 293 -8.41 31.83 2.90
CA THR A 293 -7.08 31.19 2.89
C THR A 293 -6.71 30.85 1.44
N PRO A 294 -6.16 31.82 0.69
CA PRO A 294 -5.97 31.68 -0.75
C PRO A 294 -5.03 30.54 -1.09
N GLN A 295 -5.51 29.62 -1.91
CA GLN A 295 -4.78 28.52 -2.51
C GLN A 295 -4.86 28.67 -4.02
N GLU A 296 -3.71 28.61 -4.69
CA GLU A 296 -3.67 28.62 -6.14
C GLU A 296 -3.99 27.21 -6.66
N LEU A 297 -5.16 27.07 -7.28
CA LEU A 297 -5.67 25.83 -7.85
C LEU A 297 -6.10 26.08 -9.29
N TRP A 298 -6.47 25.02 -10.00
CA TRP A 298 -6.95 25.08 -11.37
C TRP A 298 -8.46 24.84 -11.41
N ALA A 299 -9.15 25.50 -12.32
CA ALA A 299 -10.55 25.25 -12.63
C ALA A 299 -10.76 25.36 -14.14
N PHE A 300 -11.77 24.67 -14.65
CA PHE A 300 -12.15 24.79 -16.05
C PHE A 300 -13.09 25.97 -16.22
N ASP A 301 -12.67 26.95 -17.02
CA ASP A 301 -13.53 28.03 -17.45
C ASP A 301 -14.27 27.59 -18.72
N SER A 302 -15.54 27.21 -18.54
CA SER A 302 -16.42 26.80 -19.64
C SER A 302 -16.71 27.90 -20.66
N SER A 303 -16.52 29.18 -20.31
CA SER A 303 -16.76 30.30 -21.23
C SER A 303 -15.68 30.43 -22.30
N ILE A 304 -14.44 30.10 -21.95
CA ILE A 304 -13.28 30.14 -22.85
C ILE A 304 -12.77 28.73 -23.21
N GLY A 305 -13.40 27.70 -22.66
CA GLY A 305 -13.05 26.29 -22.88
C GLY A 305 -11.66 25.92 -22.39
N LYS A 306 -11.13 26.58 -21.35
CA LYS A 306 -9.74 26.40 -20.90
C LYS A 306 -9.63 26.20 -19.41
N CYS A 307 -8.64 25.41 -19.01
CA CYS A 307 -8.22 25.32 -17.62
C CYS A 307 -7.42 26.56 -17.25
N VAL A 308 -7.88 27.28 -16.22
CA VAL A 308 -7.27 28.51 -15.71
C VAL A 308 -6.91 28.32 -14.24
N SER A 309 -5.84 28.97 -13.79
CA SER A 309 -5.55 29.06 -12.37
C SER A 309 -6.49 30.08 -11.71
N PHE A 310 -6.98 29.76 -10.51
CA PHE A 310 -7.83 30.64 -9.72
C PHE A 310 -7.49 30.51 -8.22
N LYS A 311 -7.85 31.56 -7.46
CA LYS A 311 -7.63 31.60 -6.01
C LYS A 311 -8.82 30.96 -5.29
N TYR A 312 -8.63 29.73 -4.84
CA TYR A 312 -9.57 29.05 -3.95
C TYR A 312 -9.39 29.54 -2.52
N GLY A 313 -10.49 29.86 -1.83
CA GLY A 313 -10.51 30.40 -0.48
C GLY A 313 -10.14 29.41 0.64
N GLY A 314 -9.93 28.13 0.31
CA GLY A 314 -9.44 27.12 1.25
C GLY A 314 -10.54 26.36 2.01
N CYS A 315 -11.82 26.61 1.72
CA CYS A 315 -12.92 25.77 2.19
C CYS A 315 -14.14 25.81 1.26
N LYS A 316 -14.94 24.74 1.29
CA LYS A 316 -16.16 24.56 0.47
C LYS A 316 -15.86 24.68 -1.04
N GLY A 317 -16.72 25.35 -1.80
CA GLY A 317 -16.67 25.32 -3.25
C GLY A 317 -17.27 24.04 -3.82
N ASN A 318 -17.08 23.86 -5.11
CA ASN A 318 -17.62 22.72 -5.86
C ASN A 318 -16.50 21.89 -6.51
N GLY A 319 -16.90 20.91 -7.33
CA GLY A 319 -16.00 19.98 -7.99
C GLY A 319 -15.16 20.55 -9.13
N ASN A 320 -15.43 21.76 -9.63
CA ASN A 320 -14.61 22.43 -10.65
C ASN A 320 -13.34 23.01 -10.04
N LYS A 321 -12.51 22.12 -9.50
CA LYS A 321 -11.32 22.43 -8.72
C LYS A 321 -10.33 21.30 -8.85
N PHE A 322 -9.14 21.62 -9.34
CA PHE A 322 -8.08 20.69 -9.72
C PHE A 322 -6.75 21.15 -9.11
N TYR A 323 -5.90 20.20 -8.73
CA TYR A 323 -4.63 20.51 -8.06
C TYR A 323 -3.49 20.78 -9.04
N THR A 324 -3.68 20.42 -10.31
CA THR A 324 -2.73 20.71 -11.39
C THR A 324 -3.47 21.06 -12.67
N GLN A 325 -2.84 21.83 -13.55
CA GLN A 325 -3.35 22.14 -14.88
C GLN A 325 -3.66 20.86 -15.66
N LYS A 326 -2.71 19.92 -15.67
CA LYS A 326 -2.83 18.64 -16.36
C LYS A 326 -4.05 17.84 -15.86
N GLU A 327 -4.28 17.81 -14.55
CA GLU A 327 -5.47 17.16 -13.99
C GLU A 327 -6.77 17.82 -14.48
N CYS A 328 -6.82 19.15 -14.58
CA CYS A 328 -7.96 19.85 -15.16
C CYS A 328 -8.15 19.50 -16.64
N GLU A 329 -7.06 19.50 -17.42
CA GLU A 329 -7.10 19.19 -18.85
C GLU A 329 -7.45 17.73 -19.13
N GLU A 330 -7.04 16.79 -18.28
CA GLU A 330 -7.41 15.37 -18.39
C GLU A 330 -8.91 15.15 -18.16
N TYR A 331 -9.52 15.88 -17.21
CA TYR A 331 -10.95 15.74 -16.89
C TYR A 331 -11.85 16.58 -17.78
N CYS A 332 -11.42 17.77 -18.18
CA CYS A 332 -12.24 18.74 -18.91
C CYS A 332 -11.85 18.86 -20.38
N GLY A 333 -10.73 18.25 -20.79
CA GLY A 333 -10.43 17.83 -22.15
C GLY A 333 -10.83 18.82 -23.22
N VAL A 334 -10.15 19.97 -23.21
CA VAL A 334 -10.23 21.07 -24.18
C VAL A 334 -10.41 20.52 -25.61
N MET A 335 -11.43 21.02 -26.31
CA MET A 335 -11.67 20.77 -27.74
C MET A 335 -10.34 20.86 -28.51
N LYS A 336 -9.94 19.79 -29.20
CA LYS A 336 -8.77 19.83 -30.07
C LYS A 336 -9.04 20.85 -31.17
N GLU A 337 -8.18 21.84 -31.32
CA GLU A 337 -8.09 22.69 -32.52
C GLU A 337 -8.00 21.74 -33.74
N GLY A 338 -9.10 21.66 -34.48
CA GLY A 338 -9.32 20.65 -35.52
C GLY A 338 -10.78 20.57 -36.00
N ASP A 339 -11.73 21.04 -35.20
CA ASP A 339 -13.16 21.15 -35.58
C ASP A 339 -13.61 22.58 -35.94
N GLU A 340 -12.69 23.52 -36.17
CA GLU A 340 -13.06 24.85 -36.70
C GLU A 340 -13.31 24.84 -38.23
N ASP A 341 -13.00 23.75 -38.94
CA ASP A 341 -13.29 23.61 -40.38
C ASP A 341 -14.58 22.83 -40.70
N LEU A 342 -15.28 22.27 -39.69
CA LEU A 342 -16.56 21.57 -39.89
C LEU A 342 -17.80 22.41 -39.55
N LEU A 343 -17.62 23.66 -39.13
CA LEU A 343 -18.71 24.63 -38.94
C LEU A 343 -18.76 25.72 -40.01
N LYS A 344 -18.04 25.55 -41.13
CA LYS A 344 -18.12 26.43 -42.32
C LYS A 344 -18.74 25.78 -43.56
N VAL A 345 -19.43 24.65 -43.41
CA VAL A 345 -20.32 24.13 -44.44
C VAL A 345 -21.62 23.67 -43.80
N ASN A 346 -22.52 24.63 -43.58
CA ASN A 346 -23.96 24.54 -43.89
C ASN A 346 -24.60 25.91 -43.68
#